data_AF-A0A1B7VHZ9-F1
#
_entry.id   AF-A0A1B7VHZ9-F1
#
_cell.length_a   1.000
_cell.length_b   1.000
_cell.length_c   1.000
_cell.angle_alpha   90.00
_cell.angle_beta   90.00
_cell.angle_gamma   90.00
#
_symmetry.space_group_name_H-M   'P 1'
#
loop_
_entity.id
_entity.type
_entity.pdbx_description
1 polymer ?
#
loop_
_entity_poly.entity_id
_entity_poly.type
_entity_poly.pdbx_seq_one_letter_code
_entity_poly.pdbx_strand_id
1 'polypeptide(L)'
;MVYSFTFPQEMIDNIQERIEVLERCLNDANPQDEKMAEMIEFATSRQISLSRLENEWRQFGQKSNKLNKLAEKLNEKIKAKQEELPVLTFVRYNFLLKEILDAYWEFFHNKNGEEALKKIFGDFVKLWKNQDWTNFEFHRNQKSEFYVMVETLKHVIQSLIKASLGVNALSEEEISAFNLGDIMPQESETTLTFLASIKKWDYVYRKLA
;
A
#
# COMPACT_ATOMS: atom_id res chain seq x y z
N MET A 1 28.42 -16.14 -41.44
CA MET A 1 28.27 -14.73 -41.03
C MET A 1 28.27 -14.70 -39.51
N VAL A 2 29.34 -14.21 -38.91
CA VAL A 2 29.43 -14.04 -37.45
C VAL A 2 28.75 -12.71 -37.13
N TYR A 3 27.59 -12.74 -36.49
CA TYR A 3 26.97 -11.52 -35.97
C TYR A 3 27.81 -11.05 -34.79
N SER A 4 28.63 -10.01 -34.98
CA SER A 4 29.25 -9.32 -33.85
C SER A 4 28.18 -8.42 -33.22
N PHE A 5 27.68 -8.81 -32.06
CA PHE A 5 26.88 -7.92 -31.22
C PHE A 5 27.84 -6.92 -30.56
N THR A 6 27.82 -5.66 -31.01
CA THR A 6 28.48 -4.56 -30.32
C THR A 6 27.45 -3.84 -29.45
N PHE A 7 27.75 -3.71 -28.16
CA PHE A 7 26.92 -2.91 -27.26
C PHE A 7 27.12 -1.42 -27.53
N PRO A 8 26.07 -0.58 -27.44
CA PRO A 8 26.23 0.87 -27.47
C PRO A 8 27.18 1.34 -26.37
N GLN A 9 28.02 2.35 -26.64
CA GLN A 9 28.99 2.87 -25.67
C GLN A 9 28.33 3.30 -24.36
N GLU A 10 27.16 3.95 -24.45
CA GLU A 10 26.36 4.35 -23.29
C GLU A 10 25.97 3.18 -22.38
N MET A 11 25.74 1.99 -22.95
CA MET A 11 25.45 0.78 -22.18
C MET A 11 26.71 0.23 -21.50
N ILE A 12 27.86 0.32 -22.17
CA ILE A 12 29.16 -0.08 -21.61
C ILE A 12 29.51 0.83 -20.44
N ASP A 13 29.40 2.14 -20.62
CA ASP A 13 29.70 3.15 -19.59
C ASP A 13 28.81 2.94 -18.35
N ASN A 14 27.52 2.66 -18.55
CA ASN A 14 26.60 2.37 -17.45
C ASN A 14 26.97 1.10 -16.67
N ILE A 15 27.44 0.05 -17.36
CA ILE A 15 27.88 -1.19 -16.71
C ILE A 15 29.18 -0.93 -15.93
N GLN A 16 30.11 -0.19 -16.51
CA GLN A 16 31.38 0.16 -15.88
C GLN A 16 31.15 0.98 -14.60
N GLU A 17 30.31 2.01 -14.64
CA GLU A 17 29.96 2.82 -13.47
C GLU A 17 29.40 1.97 -12.31
N ARG A 18 28.54 0.99 -12.61
CA ARG A 18 28.00 0.07 -11.60
C ARG A 18 29.08 -0.83 -11.01
N ILE A 19 29.98 -1.36 -11.84
CA ILE A 19 31.10 -2.20 -11.39
C ILE A 19 32.01 -1.38 -10.48
N GLU A 20 32.33 -0.14 -10.85
CA GLU A 20 33.17 0.74 -10.04
C GLU A 20 32.55 1.03 -8.66
N VAL A 21 31.24 1.25 -8.57
CA VAL A 21 30.54 1.41 -7.27
C VAL A 21 30.71 0.15 -6.41
N LEU A 22 30.48 -1.04 -6.99
CA LEU A 22 30.61 -2.31 -6.27
C LEU A 22 32.06 -2.57 -5.85
N GLU A 23 33.04 -2.22 -6.68
CA GLU A 23 34.46 -2.33 -6.37
C GLU A 23 34.88 -1.37 -5.25
N ARG A 24 34.32 -0.14 -5.20
CA ARG A 24 34.54 0.79 -4.07
C ARG A 24 33.97 0.22 -2.77
N CYS A 25 32.78 -0.37 -2.81
CA CYS A 25 32.21 -1.05 -1.64
C CYS A 25 33.10 -2.16 -1.07
N LEU A 26 33.89 -2.84 -1.92
CA LEU A 26 34.80 -3.91 -1.49
C LEU A 26 36.11 -3.40 -0.86
N ASN A 27 36.53 -2.16 -1.16
CA ASN A 27 37.88 -1.69 -0.83
C ASN A 27 37.94 -0.50 0.14
N ASP A 28 36.91 0.36 0.22
CA ASP A 28 36.75 1.43 1.23
C ASP A 28 35.35 2.08 1.10
N ALA A 29 34.31 1.39 1.56
CA ALA A 29 32.94 1.82 1.34
C ALA A 29 32.61 3.10 2.14
N ASN A 30 32.16 4.15 1.46
CA ASN A 30 31.44 5.22 2.12
C ASN A 30 29.93 4.92 2.16
N PRO A 31 29.15 5.58 3.04
CA PRO A 31 27.71 5.31 3.17
C PRO A 31 26.87 5.58 1.91
N GLN A 32 27.38 6.31 0.92
CA GLN A 32 26.69 6.53 -0.36
C GLN A 32 26.92 5.38 -1.34
N ASP A 33 28.14 4.85 -1.38
CA ASP A 33 28.47 3.67 -2.20
C ASP A 33 27.66 2.45 -1.72
N GLU A 34 27.54 2.23 -0.40
CA GLU A 34 26.71 1.14 0.15
C GLU A 34 25.24 1.25 -0.27
N LYS A 35 24.64 2.45 -0.17
CA LYS A 35 23.26 2.69 -0.60
C LYS A 35 23.06 2.46 -2.09
N MET A 36 24.02 2.89 -2.91
CA MET A 36 23.96 2.66 -4.35
C MET A 36 24.09 1.18 -4.68
N ALA A 37 24.97 0.45 -3.98
CA ALA A 37 25.09 -1.00 -4.13
C ALA A 37 23.79 -1.72 -3.77
N GLU A 38 23.10 -1.34 -2.68
CA GLU A 38 21.79 -1.89 -2.32
C GLU A 38 20.74 -1.64 -3.42
N MET A 39 20.72 -0.44 -4.02
CA MET A 39 19.80 -0.13 -5.13
C MET A 39 20.12 -0.94 -6.39
N ILE A 40 21.40 -1.15 -6.69
CA ILE A 40 21.86 -1.99 -7.81
C ILE A 40 21.46 -3.44 -7.58
N GLU A 41 21.69 -3.98 -6.39
CA GLU A 41 21.33 -5.34 -6.03
C GLU A 41 19.81 -5.54 -6.12
N PHE A 42 19.04 -4.59 -5.60
CA PHE A 42 17.57 -4.64 -5.65
C PHE A 42 17.00 -4.52 -7.07
N ALA A 43 17.59 -3.67 -7.92
CA ALA A 43 17.20 -3.61 -9.34
C ALA A 43 17.55 -4.92 -10.06
N THR A 44 18.70 -5.50 -9.75
CA THR A 44 19.21 -6.73 -10.38
C THR A 44 18.37 -7.94 -9.98
N SER A 45 18.00 -8.08 -8.70
CA SER A 45 17.14 -9.18 -8.22
C SER A 45 15.77 -9.18 -8.90
N ARG A 46 15.25 -7.99 -9.22
CA ARG A 46 13.97 -7.78 -9.94
C ARG A 46 14.12 -7.77 -11.46
N GLN A 47 15.34 -7.90 -11.99
CA GLN A 47 15.65 -7.83 -13.42
C GLN A 47 15.13 -6.55 -14.09
N ILE A 48 15.23 -5.42 -13.39
CA ILE A 48 14.84 -4.10 -13.91
C ILE A 48 16.04 -3.16 -14.02
N SER A 49 15.91 -2.10 -14.81
CA SER A 49 16.90 -1.03 -14.84
C SER A 49 16.83 -0.18 -13.57
N LEU A 50 17.96 0.40 -13.17
CA LEU A 50 18.01 1.41 -12.10
C LEU A 50 17.05 2.57 -12.37
N SER A 51 17.01 3.07 -13.61
CA SER A 51 16.09 4.15 -14.01
C SER A 51 14.61 3.79 -13.81
N ARG A 52 14.25 2.51 -14.03
CA ARG A 52 12.90 2.02 -13.75
C ARG A 52 12.65 1.96 -12.25
N LEU A 53 13.61 1.45 -11.47
CA LEU A 53 13.53 1.39 -10.01
C LEU A 53 13.34 2.80 -9.40
N GLU A 54 14.11 3.79 -9.85
CA GLU A 54 13.99 5.19 -9.41
C GLU A 54 12.60 5.78 -9.70
N ASN A 55 12.04 5.48 -10.88
CA ASN A 55 10.71 5.92 -11.24
C ASN A 55 9.64 5.26 -10.35
N GLU A 56 9.74 3.95 -10.11
CA GLU A 56 8.84 3.22 -9.21
C GLU A 56 8.94 3.77 -7.77
N TRP A 57 10.14 4.07 -7.28
CA TRP A 57 10.37 4.68 -5.97
C TRP A 57 9.72 6.06 -5.85
N ARG A 58 9.85 6.88 -6.90
CA ARG A 58 9.20 8.21 -6.96
C ARG A 58 7.68 8.08 -6.92
N GLN A 59 7.10 7.14 -7.65
CA GLN A 59 5.66 6.90 -7.66
C GLN A 59 5.16 6.40 -6.30
N PHE A 60 5.89 5.47 -5.67
CA PHE A 60 5.61 5.03 -4.31
C PHE A 60 5.62 6.21 -3.33
N GLY A 61 6.65 7.06 -3.35
CA GLY A 61 6.72 8.26 -2.52
C GLY A 61 5.53 9.23 -2.72
N GLN A 62 5.12 9.45 -3.97
CA GLN A 62 3.94 10.27 -4.28
C GLN A 62 2.65 9.68 -3.71
N LYS A 63 2.44 8.37 -3.84
CA LYS A 63 1.26 7.68 -3.30
C LYS A 63 1.26 7.67 -1.78
N SER A 64 2.39 7.41 -1.13
CA SER A 64 2.54 7.46 0.33
C SER A 64 2.24 8.86 0.88
N ASN A 65 2.73 9.92 0.22
CA ASN A 65 2.38 11.29 0.59
C ASN A 65 0.87 11.58 0.44
N LYS A 66 0.24 11.07 -0.61
CA LYS A 66 -1.21 11.19 -0.80
C LYS A 66 -1.99 10.41 0.27
N LEU A 67 -1.50 9.25 0.67
CA LEU A 67 -2.09 8.43 1.74
C LEU A 67 -2.04 9.17 3.09
N ASN A 68 -0.89 9.77 3.44
CA ASN A 68 -0.74 10.57 4.66
C ASN A 68 -1.74 11.74 4.70
N LYS A 69 -1.88 12.47 3.60
CA LYS A 69 -2.89 13.56 3.49
C LYS A 69 -4.32 13.06 3.67
N LEU A 70 -4.65 11.86 3.18
CA LEU A 70 -5.96 11.26 3.38
C LEU A 70 -6.16 10.83 4.83
N ALA A 71 -5.13 10.31 5.50
CA ALA A 71 -5.17 9.96 6.92
C ALA A 71 -5.39 11.19 7.81
N GLU A 72 -4.65 12.28 7.56
CA GLU A 72 -4.83 13.56 8.24
C GLU A 72 -6.27 14.06 8.09
N LYS A 73 -6.77 14.09 6.85
CA LYS A 73 -8.15 14.51 6.55
C LYS A 73 -9.20 13.63 7.21
N LEU A 74 -8.97 12.32 7.30
CA LEU A 74 -9.86 11.41 8.03
C LEU A 74 -9.88 11.77 9.53
N ASN A 75 -8.70 11.93 10.13
CA ASN A 75 -8.57 12.29 11.54
C ASN A 75 -9.24 13.62 11.88
N GLU A 76 -9.07 14.63 11.03
CA GLU A 76 -9.74 15.93 11.17
C GLU A 76 -11.26 15.79 11.15
N LYS A 77 -11.81 15.06 10.17
CA LYS A 77 -13.26 14.87 10.04
C LYS A 77 -13.86 14.09 11.21
N ILE A 78 -13.15 13.08 11.70
CA ILE A 78 -13.55 12.30 12.87
C ILE A 78 -13.56 13.21 14.11
N LYS A 79 -12.52 14.03 14.32
CA LYS A 79 -12.42 14.96 15.45
C LYS A 79 -13.46 16.07 15.41
N ALA A 80 -13.80 16.56 14.21
CA ALA A 80 -14.76 17.65 14.02
C ALA A 80 -16.22 17.24 14.28
N LYS A 81 -16.51 15.96 14.64
CA LYS A 81 -17.86 15.43 14.81
C LYS A 81 -18.81 15.84 13.68
N GLN A 82 -18.31 15.86 12.43
CA GLN A 82 -19.19 16.08 11.29
C GLN A 82 -20.23 14.95 11.31
N GLU A 83 -21.52 15.32 11.28
CA GLU A 83 -22.66 14.40 11.45
C GLU A 83 -22.71 13.29 10.39
N GLU A 84 -21.90 13.40 9.34
CA GLU A 84 -21.73 12.36 8.32
C GLU A 84 -20.37 11.67 8.45
N LEU A 85 -20.42 10.35 8.58
CA LEU A 85 -19.27 9.48 8.53
C LEU A 85 -18.53 9.73 7.20
N PRO A 86 -17.20 9.97 7.19
CA PRO A 86 -16.48 10.34 5.98
C PRO A 86 -16.19 9.12 5.08
N VAL A 87 -17.22 8.33 4.76
CA VAL A 87 -17.16 7.03 4.07
C VAL A 87 -16.34 7.12 2.80
N LEU A 88 -16.59 8.12 1.96
CA LEU A 88 -15.83 8.30 0.71
C LEU A 88 -14.34 8.55 0.95
N THR A 89 -13.97 9.30 2.00
CA THR A 89 -12.56 9.51 2.34
C THR A 89 -11.95 8.21 2.87
N PHE A 90 -12.71 7.43 3.65
CA PHE A 90 -12.29 6.14 4.18
C PHE A 90 -12.03 5.14 3.05
N VAL A 91 -12.95 5.04 2.09
CA VAL A 91 -12.82 4.17 0.92
C VAL A 91 -11.59 4.55 0.10
N ARG A 92 -11.41 5.85 -0.17
CA ARG A 92 -10.24 6.35 -0.91
C ARG A 92 -8.92 6.08 -0.20
N TYR A 93 -8.88 6.22 1.12
CA TYR A 93 -7.70 5.91 1.91
C TYR A 93 -7.35 4.42 1.78
N ASN A 94 -8.32 3.55 2.01
CA ASN A 94 -8.13 2.11 1.99
C ASN A 94 -7.72 1.59 0.61
N PHE A 95 -8.37 2.01 -0.47
CA PHE A 95 -7.96 1.58 -1.81
C PHE A 95 -6.62 2.17 -2.26
N LEU A 96 -6.24 3.36 -1.78
CA LEU A 96 -4.88 3.86 -2.02
C LEU A 96 -3.83 3.03 -1.27
N LEU A 97 -4.11 2.65 -0.02
CA LEU A 97 -3.22 1.74 0.73
C LEU A 97 -3.12 0.39 0.05
N LYS A 98 -4.25 -0.18 -0.39
CA LYS A 98 -4.29 -1.41 -1.18
C LYS A 98 -3.42 -1.30 -2.43
N GLU A 99 -3.59 -0.24 -3.21
CA GLU A 99 -2.78 -0.01 -4.42
C GLU A 99 -1.28 0.07 -4.10
N ILE A 100 -0.92 0.69 -2.97
CA ILE A 100 0.48 0.73 -2.51
C ILE A 100 0.99 -0.68 -2.19
N LEU A 101 0.23 -1.46 -1.44
CA LEU A 101 0.60 -2.82 -1.06
C LEU A 101 0.70 -3.75 -2.28
N ASP A 102 -0.28 -3.72 -3.17
CA ASP A 102 -0.30 -4.61 -4.34
C ASP A 102 0.86 -4.33 -5.31
N ALA A 103 1.22 -3.06 -5.50
CA ALA A 103 2.21 -2.67 -6.52
C ALA A 103 3.62 -2.44 -5.98
N TYR A 104 3.80 -2.17 -4.68
CA TYR A 104 5.08 -1.72 -4.12
C TYR A 104 5.47 -2.45 -2.82
N TRP A 105 4.89 -3.61 -2.52
CA TRP A 105 5.23 -4.38 -1.31
C TRP A 105 6.73 -4.72 -1.22
N GLU A 106 7.42 -4.91 -2.35
CA GLU A 106 8.85 -5.25 -2.39
C GLU A 106 9.74 -4.17 -1.75
N PHE A 107 9.29 -2.91 -1.71
CA PHE A 107 10.00 -1.82 -1.01
C PHE A 107 10.00 -1.96 0.52
N PHE A 108 9.21 -2.90 1.06
CA PHE A 108 9.17 -3.19 2.49
C PHE A 108 10.08 -4.36 2.88
N HIS A 109 10.90 -4.90 1.97
CA HIS A 109 11.80 -6.05 2.20
C HIS A 109 13.04 -5.72 3.06
N ASN A 110 12.99 -4.69 3.90
CA ASN A 110 14.03 -4.40 4.88
C ASN A 110 13.41 -4.46 6.30
N LYS A 111 14.25 -4.61 7.33
CA LYS A 111 13.78 -4.75 8.72
C LYS A 111 12.78 -3.67 9.15
N ASN A 112 13.02 -2.42 8.75
CA ASN A 112 12.13 -1.31 9.07
C ASN A 112 10.78 -1.42 8.34
N GLY A 113 10.79 -1.89 7.09
CA GLY A 113 9.62 -2.14 6.26
C GLY A 113 8.78 -3.31 6.78
N GLU A 114 9.42 -4.41 7.18
CA GLU A 114 8.77 -5.56 7.81
C GLU A 114 8.05 -5.16 9.11
N GLU A 115 8.72 -4.39 9.98
CA GLU A 115 8.14 -3.90 11.22
C GLU A 115 6.98 -2.92 10.97
N ALA A 116 7.10 -2.06 9.96
CA ALA A 116 6.03 -1.18 9.53
C ALA A 116 4.81 -1.97 9.03
N LEU A 117 5.01 -3.01 8.21
CA LEU A 117 3.93 -3.87 7.75
C LEU A 117 3.27 -4.64 8.89
N LYS A 118 4.04 -5.21 9.83
CA LYS A 118 3.49 -5.85 11.05
C LYS A 118 2.61 -4.90 11.84
N LYS A 119 3.06 -3.66 12.02
CA LYS A 119 2.30 -2.63 12.74
C LYS A 119 1.00 -2.28 12.03
N ILE A 120 1.07 -2.00 10.73
CA ILE A 120 -0.12 -1.70 9.91
C ILE A 120 -1.10 -2.88 9.94
N PHE A 121 -0.60 -4.10 9.73
CA PHE A 121 -1.40 -5.32 9.81
C PHE A 121 -2.10 -5.45 11.15
N GLY A 122 -1.37 -5.30 12.26
CA GLY A 122 -1.92 -5.36 13.61
C GLY A 122 -3.00 -4.29 13.87
N ASP A 123 -2.82 -3.07 13.38
CA ASP A 123 -3.82 -2.00 13.51
C ASP A 123 -5.09 -2.32 12.71
N PHE A 124 -4.96 -2.89 11.52
CA PHE A 124 -6.11 -3.35 10.71
C PHE A 124 -6.82 -4.56 11.31
N VAL A 125 -6.09 -5.52 11.88
CA VAL A 125 -6.69 -6.66 12.59
C VAL A 125 -7.43 -6.18 13.84
N LYS A 126 -6.87 -5.24 14.60
CA LYS A 126 -7.58 -4.62 15.72
C LYS A 126 -8.85 -3.93 15.25
N LEU A 127 -8.78 -3.16 14.16
CA LEU A 127 -9.97 -2.51 13.59
C LEU A 127 -11.03 -3.54 13.15
N TRP A 128 -10.60 -4.65 12.54
CA TRP A 128 -11.46 -5.74 12.11
C TRP A 128 -12.12 -6.47 13.29
N LYS A 129 -11.39 -6.72 14.37
CA LYS A 129 -11.88 -7.47 15.54
C LYS A 129 -12.64 -6.62 16.55
N ASN A 130 -12.26 -5.36 16.74
CA ASN A 130 -12.85 -4.48 17.75
C ASN A 130 -14.23 -3.95 17.36
N GLN A 131 -14.66 -4.17 16.12
CA GLN A 131 -16.00 -3.83 15.71
C GLN A 131 -16.89 -5.07 15.92
N ASP A 132 -17.81 -4.95 16.86
CA ASP A 132 -18.94 -5.85 16.95
C ASP A 132 -19.87 -5.50 15.78
N TRP A 133 -19.50 -5.97 14.58
CA TRP A 133 -20.17 -5.63 13.32
C TRP A 133 -21.65 -6.01 13.31
N THR A 134 -22.07 -6.81 14.30
CA THR A 134 -23.41 -7.32 14.52
C THR A 134 -24.22 -6.57 15.58
N ASN A 135 -23.58 -5.87 16.53
CA ASN A 135 -24.26 -5.23 17.69
C ASN A 135 -24.40 -3.71 17.62
N PHE A 136 -23.94 -3.06 16.55
CA PHE A 136 -24.32 -1.67 16.34
C PHE A 136 -25.80 -1.59 15.95
N GLU A 137 -26.65 -1.19 16.91
CA GLU A 137 -28.03 -0.76 16.67
C GLU A 137 -28.05 0.53 15.81
N PHE A 138 -27.73 0.38 14.53
CA PHE A 138 -27.80 1.48 13.58
C PHE A 138 -29.24 1.70 13.12
N HIS A 139 -29.65 2.96 13.10
CA HIS A 139 -30.82 3.41 12.35
C HIS A 139 -30.67 2.95 10.88
N ARG A 140 -31.78 2.57 10.22
CA ARG A 140 -31.80 2.00 8.84
C ARG A 140 -30.89 2.71 7.83
N ASN A 141 -30.63 4.01 8.00
CA ASN A 141 -29.84 4.84 7.10
C ASN A 141 -28.32 4.61 7.16
N GLN A 142 -27.76 3.99 8.20
CA GLN A 142 -26.31 3.78 8.38
C GLN A 142 -25.81 2.38 8.00
N LYS A 143 -26.72 1.43 7.76
CA LYS A 143 -26.37 0.04 7.38
C LYS A 143 -25.57 -0.05 6.07
N SER A 144 -25.89 0.79 5.09
CA SER A 144 -25.19 0.81 3.80
C SER A 144 -23.77 1.36 3.90
N GLU A 145 -23.55 2.36 4.76
CA GLU A 145 -22.23 2.96 4.98
C GLU A 145 -21.28 1.96 5.62
N PHE A 146 -21.80 1.27 6.62
CA PHE A 146 -21.10 0.22 7.31
C PHE A 146 -20.74 -0.95 6.38
N TYR A 147 -21.68 -1.39 5.56
CA TYR A 147 -21.43 -2.42 4.55
C TYR A 147 -20.28 -2.02 3.62
N VAL A 148 -20.30 -0.79 3.09
CA VAL A 148 -19.23 -0.28 2.24
C VAL A 148 -17.89 -0.27 2.98
N MET A 149 -17.85 0.09 4.26
CA MET A 149 -16.63 0.05 5.07
C MET A 149 -16.09 -1.36 5.29
N VAL A 150 -16.96 -2.31 5.66
CA VAL A 150 -16.61 -3.72 5.85
C VAL A 150 -15.99 -4.28 4.59
N GLU A 151 -16.70 -4.16 3.48
CA GLU A 151 -16.27 -4.72 2.20
C GLU A 151 -14.97 -4.08 1.74
N THR A 152 -14.80 -2.77 1.97
CA THR A 152 -13.52 -2.09 1.71
C THR A 152 -12.38 -2.61 2.59
N LEU A 153 -12.63 -2.87 3.88
CA LEU A 153 -11.61 -3.40 4.79
C LEU A 153 -11.16 -4.79 4.39
N LYS A 154 -12.07 -5.65 3.95
CA LYS A 154 -11.74 -6.99 3.44
C LYS A 154 -10.70 -6.92 2.32
N HIS A 155 -10.89 -6.02 1.36
CA HIS A 155 -9.92 -5.78 0.27
C HIS A 155 -8.52 -5.43 0.79
N VAL A 156 -8.43 -4.52 1.76
CA VAL A 156 -7.13 -4.08 2.30
C VAL A 156 -6.48 -5.19 3.13
N ILE A 157 -7.24 -5.90 3.95
CA ILE A 157 -6.73 -7.02 4.76
C ILE A 157 -6.14 -8.10 3.84
N GLN A 158 -6.80 -8.43 2.74
CA GLN A 158 -6.25 -9.39 1.76
C GLN A 158 -4.92 -8.93 1.16
N SER A 159 -4.81 -7.66 0.77
CA SER A 159 -3.54 -7.12 0.25
C SER A 159 -2.45 -7.02 1.30
N LEU A 160 -2.82 -6.72 2.55
CA LEU A 160 -1.90 -6.76 3.69
C LEU A 160 -1.37 -8.18 3.95
N ILE A 161 -2.23 -9.20 3.93
CA ILE A 161 -1.82 -10.62 4.05
C ILE A 161 -0.80 -10.95 2.96
N LYS A 162 -1.11 -10.63 1.70
CA LYS A 162 -0.22 -10.91 0.56
C LYS A 162 1.12 -10.20 0.70
N ALA A 163 1.11 -8.90 1.02
CA ALA A 163 2.33 -8.12 1.20
C ALA A 163 3.17 -8.65 2.37
N SER A 164 2.53 -8.95 3.51
CA SER A 164 3.21 -9.48 4.70
C SER A 164 3.86 -10.84 4.45
N LEU A 165 3.18 -11.74 3.73
CA LEU A 165 3.78 -13.02 3.31
C LEU A 165 4.92 -12.79 2.31
N GLY A 166 4.71 -11.89 1.34
CA GLY A 166 5.70 -11.59 0.29
C GLY A 166 7.04 -11.09 0.83
N VAL A 167 7.02 -10.26 1.88
CA VAL A 167 8.26 -9.79 2.54
C VAL A 167 8.68 -10.65 3.73
N ASN A 168 8.03 -11.78 3.99
CA ASN A 168 8.23 -12.60 5.19
C ASN A 168 8.06 -11.82 6.52
N ALA A 169 7.24 -10.77 6.53
CA ALA A 169 6.90 -10.05 7.75
C ALA A 169 5.99 -10.88 8.65
N LEU A 170 5.09 -11.69 8.10
CA LEU A 170 4.26 -12.61 8.91
C LEU A 170 4.28 -13.98 8.25
N SER A 171 4.23 -15.04 9.06
CA SER A 171 4.03 -16.40 8.58
C SER A 171 2.54 -16.72 8.36
N GLU A 172 2.25 -17.78 7.59
CA GLU A 172 0.88 -18.25 7.40
C GLU A 172 0.23 -18.68 8.72
N GLU A 173 1.00 -19.26 9.65
CA GLU A 173 0.56 -19.65 10.98
C GLU A 173 0.20 -18.42 11.84
N GLU A 174 1.04 -17.38 11.81
CA GLU A 174 0.75 -16.11 12.50
C GLU A 174 -0.53 -15.48 11.96
N ILE A 175 -0.69 -15.44 10.63
CA ILE A 175 -1.91 -14.90 9.99
C ILE A 175 -3.14 -15.72 10.38
N SER A 176 -3.03 -17.05 10.36
CA SER A 176 -4.12 -17.96 10.74
C SER A 176 -4.52 -17.82 12.21
N ALA A 177 -3.55 -17.62 13.11
CA ALA A 177 -3.80 -17.43 14.54
C ALA A 177 -4.67 -16.19 14.84
N PHE A 178 -4.71 -15.21 13.93
CA PHE A 178 -5.62 -14.09 14.09
C PHE A 178 -7.09 -14.46 13.88
N ASN A 179 -7.46 -15.62 13.34
CA ASN A 179 -8.87 -16.05 13.20
C ASN A 179 -9.76 -14.95 12.60
N LEU A 180 -9.41 -14.46 11.40
CA LEU A 180 -10.06 -13.30 10.79
C LEU A 180 -11.48 -13.58 10.28
N GLY A 181 -11.92 -14.84 10.21
CA GLY A 181 -13.24 -15.19 9.66
C GLY A 181 -13.32 -14.96 8.15
N ASP A 182 -14.51 -14.62 7.65
CA ASP A 182 -14.70 -14.33 6.22
C ASP A 182 -14.21 -12.92 5.87
N ILE A 183 -13.02 -12.88 5.28
CA ILE A 183 -12.40 -11.68 4.71
C ILE A 183 -12.47 -11.65 3.18
N MET A 184 -13.30 -12.50 2.55
CA MET A 184 -13.47 -12.48 1.09
C MET A 184 -14.40 -11.32 0.70
N PRO A 185 -13.91 -10.34 -0.08
CA PRO A 185 -14.77 -9.27 -0.58
C PRO A 185 -15.83 -9.83 -1.52
N GLN A 186 -17.06 -9.38 -1.34
CA GLN A 186 -18.21 -9.69 -2.19
C GLN A 186 -18.44 -8.60 -3.25
N GLU A 187 -17.89 -7.41 -3.03
CA GLU A 187 -18.06 -6.25 -3.91
C GLU A 187 -16.77 -5.82 -4.57
N SER A 188 -16.88 -5.24 -5.78
CA SER A 188 -15.73 -4.69 -6.49
C SER A 188 -15.32 -3.32 -5.94
N GLU A 189 -14.05 -2.94 -6.11
CA GLU A 189 -13.55 -1.60 -5.74
C GLU A 189 -14.34 -0.47 -6.43
N THR A 190 -14.75 -0.71 -7.68
CA THR A 190 -15.55 0.24 -8.47
C THR A 190 -16.94 0.39 -7.87
N THR A 191 -17.60 -0.71 -7.51
CA THR A 191 -18.92 -0.69 -6.86
C THR A 191 -18.86 0.05 -5.53
N LEU A 192 -17.88 -0.27 -4.69
CA LEU A 192 -17.73 0.34 -3.36
C LEU A 192 -17.42 1.83 -3.46
N THR A 193 -16.58 2.23 -4.42
CA THR A 193 -16.30 3.65 -4.71
C THR A 193 -17.57 4.37 -5.17
N PHE A 194 -18.35 3.75 -6.05
CA PHE A 194 -19.62 4.28 -6.53
C PHE A 194 -20.61 4.48 -5.38
N LEU A 195 -20.86 3.45 -4.57
CA LEU A 195 -21.75 3.50 -3.41
C LEU A 195 -21.33 4.59 -2.40
N ALA A 196 -20.04 4.69 -2.11
CA ALA A 196 -19.50 5.74 -1.25
C ALA A 196 -19.68 7.15 -1.85
N SER A 197 -19.70 7.27 -3.18
CA SER A 197 -19.86 8.54 -3.88
C SER A 197 -21.32 9.01 -3.98
N ILE A 198 -22.30 8.09 -4.10
CA ILE A 198 -23.73 8.44 -4.12
C ILE A 198 -24.10 9.23 -2.87
N LYS A 199 -23.54 8.86 -1.71
CA LYS A 199 -23.81 9.54 -0.43
C LYS A 199 -23.32 10.99 -0.40
N LYS A 200 -22.22 11.30 -1.09
CA LYS A 200 -21.79 12.69 -1.29
C LYS A 200 -22.90 13.52 -1.96
N TRP A 201 -23.64 12.90 -2.87
CA TRP A 201 -24.72 13.55 -3.59
C TRP A 201 -26.02 13.61 -2.78
N ASP A 202 -26.34 12.62 -1.94
CA ASP A 202 -27.48 12.67 -1.01
C ASP A 202 -27.46 13.95 -0.15
N TYR A 203 -26.29 14.31 0.40
CA TYR A 203 -26.12 15.55 1.15
C TYR A 203 -26.36 16.81 0.30
N VAL A 204 -25.79 16.82 -0.91
CA VAL A 204 -25.93 17.94 -1.86
C VAL A 204 -27.40 18.11 -2.25
N TYR A 205 -28.11 17.03 -2.57
CA TYR A 205 -29.53 17.08 -2.93
C TYR A 205 -30.41 17.51 -1.76
N ARG A 206 -30.14 17.06 -0.52
CA ARG A 206 -30.87 17.51 0.68
C ARG A 206 -30.70 19.00 0.98
N LYS A 207 -29.58 19.61 0.56
CA LYS A 207 -29.35 21.06 0.72
C LYS A 207 -29.90 21.91 -0.42
N LEU A 208 -30.25 21.28 -1.55
CA LEU A 208 -30.83 21.94 -2.71
C LEU A 208 -32.37 21.85 -2.73
N ALA A 209 -32.96 20.92 -2.00
CA ALA A 209 -34.40 20.79 -1.75
C ALA A 209 -34.84 21.63 -0.55
#